data_AF-A0A848C103-F1
#
_entry.id   AF-A0A848C103-F1
#
_cell.length_a   1.000
_cell.length_b   1.000
_cell.length_c   1.000
_cell.angle_alpha   90.00
_cell.angle_beta   90.00
_cell.angle_gamma   90.00
#
_symmetry.space_group_name_H-M   'P 1'
#
loop_
_entity.id
_entity.type
_entity.pdbx_description
1 polymer ?
#
loop_
_entity_poly.entity_id
_entity_poly.type
_entity_poly.pdbx_seq_one_letter_code
_entity_poly.pdbx_strand_id
1 'polypeptide(L)'
;MNKHLLRLDFGDTLRHTNNRGEADEYIVYGSHAHFNSSDDKYSNKNVIPIDKLSEFKNLKLLYDVLWEYIQYTNIKEGTDIDGTG
;
A
#
# COMPACT_ATOMS: atom_id res chain seq x y z
N MET A 1 -9.02 -4.06 15.84
CA MET A 1 -9.71 -4.89 14.85
C MET A 1 -8.90 -4.79 13.57
N ASN A 2 -8.32 -5.89 13.09
CA ASN A 2 -7.45 -5.87 11.91
C ASN A 2 -8.34 -5.77 10.67
N LYS A 3 -8.33 -4.62 9.97
CA LYS A 3 -9.17 -4.42 8.78
C LYS A 3 -8.46 -4.76 7.48
N HIS A 4 -7.13 -4.73 7.44
CA HIS A 4 -6.34 -5.05 6.25
C HIS A 4 -5.59 -6.37 6.44
N LEU A 5 -6.03 -7.42 5.73
CA LEU A 5 -5.28 -8.68 5.61
C LEU A 5 -3.98 -8.45 4.82
N LEU A 6 -4.09 -7.71 3.70
CA LEU A 6 -2.98 -7.25 2.88
C LEU A 6 -3.34 -5.90 2.26
N ARG A 7 -2.44 -4.91 2.40
CA ARG A 7 -2.48 -3.66 1.63
C ARG A 7 -1.11 -3.44 0.99
N LEU A 8 -1.10 -3.04 -0.27
CA LEU A 8 0.12 -2.79 -1.03
C LEU A 8 0.16 -1.32 -1.43
N ASP A 9 1.20 -0.62 -0.99
CA ASP A 9 1.44 0.76 -1.37
C ASP A 9 2.64 0.81 -2.32
N PHE A 10 2.44 1.39 -3.51
CA PHE A 10 3.46 1.53 -4.54
C PHE A 10 3.86 3.00 -4.69
N GLY A 11 5.17 3.27 -4.68
CA GLY A 11 5.73 4.60 -4.88
C GLY A 11 7.10 4.77 -4.22
N ASP A 12 7.98 5.50 -4.89
CA ASP A 12 9.39 5.63 -4.47
C ASP A 12 9.59 6.64 -3.33
N THR A 13 8.65 7.57 -3.16
CA THR A 13 8.69 8.63 -2.14
C THR A 13 7.90 8.27 -0.87
N LEU A 14 7.35 7.05 -0.82
CA LEU A 14 6.56 6.60 0.32
C LEU A 14 7.46 6.37 1.55
N ARG A 15 6.92 6.70 2.73
CA ARG A 15 7.59 6.50 4.01
C ARG A 15 6.62 5.95 5.04
N HIS A 16 6.99 4.85 5.68
CA HIS A 16 6.24 4.23 6.77
C HIS A 16 7.11 4.08 8.00
N THR A 17 6.57 4.41 9.18
CA THR A 17 7.23 4.14 10.47
C THR A 17 6.52 2.97 11.13
N ASN A 18 7.21 1.84 11.27
CA ASN A 18 6.73 0.70 12.05
C ASN A 18 6.98 0.95 13.54
N ASN A 19 6.07 0.46 14.38
CA ASN A 19 6.18 0.46 15.85
C ASN A 19 6.52 1.84 16.43
N ARG A 20 5.81 2.86 15.96
CA ARG A 20 6.10 4.25 16.30
C ARG A 20 5.94 4.50 17.80
N GLY A 21 7.01 4.97 18.44
CA GLY A 21 7.05 5.24 19.89
C GLY A 21 7.50 4.06 20.74
N GLU A 22 7.81 2.91 20.13
CA GLU A 22 8.30 1.71 20.81
C GLU A 22 9.83 1.54 20.64
N ALA A 23 10.43 0.64 21.43
CA ALA A 23 11.87 0.43 21.43
C ALA A 23 12.43 -0.13 20.11
N ASP A 24 11.59 -0.75 19.29
CA ASP A 24 11.92 -1.33 18.00
C ASP A 24 11.37 -0.51 16.82
N GLU A 25 11.18 0.81 16.99
CA GLU A 25 10.78 1.70 15.89
C GLU A 25 11.77 1.65 14.72
N TYR A 26 11.26 1.46 13.50
CA TYR A 26 12.06 1.55 12.28
C TYR A 26 11.27 2.13 11.11
N ILE A 27 11.99 2.63 10.11
CA ILE A 27 11.39 3.28 8.93
C ILE A 27 11.60 2.41 7.69
N VAL A 28 10.52 2.23 6.94
CA VAL A 28 10.51 1.66 5.60
C VAL A 28 10.31 2.78 4.58
N TYR A 29 11.12 2.78 3.54
CA TYR A 29 11.04 3.70 2.42
C TYR A 29 10.63 2.96 1.14
N GLY A 30 9.96 3.67 0.24
CA GLY A 30 9.52 3.14 -1.04
C GLY A 30 8.30 2.23 -0.91
N SER A 31 8.08 1.41 -1.94
CA SER A 31 6.92 0.52 -2.03
C SER A 31 6.93 -0.55 -0.94
N HIS A 32 5.82 -0.72 -0.23
CA HIS A 32 5.74 -1.59 0.94
C HIS A 32 4.37 -2.26 1.10
N ALA A 33 4.39 -3.42 1.75
CA ALA A 33 3.22 -4.22 2.04
C ALA A 33 2.88 -4.16 3.53
N HIS A 34 1.60 -3.91 3.84
CA HIS A 34 1.04 -3.99 5.18
C HIS A 34 0.38 -5.36 5.35
N PHE A 35 0.81 -6.13 6.35
CA PHE A 35 0.19 -7.42 6.71
C PHE A 35 -0.49 -7.34 8.06
N ASN A 36 -1.75 -7.78 8.13
CA ASN A 36 -2.53 -7.83 9.37
C ASN A 36 -2.45 -6.52 10.18
N SER A 37 -2.31 -5.39 9.50
CA SER A 37 -1.99 -4.13 10.14
C SER A 37 -3.26 -3.53 10.74
N SER A 38 -3.14 -3.07 11.98
CA SER A 38 -4.13 -2.21 12.61
C SER A 38 -4.15 -0.83 11.93
N ASP A 39 -5.35 -0.23 11.86
CA ASP A 39 -5.56 1.12 11.30
C ASP A 39 -4.93 2.21 12.19
N ASP A 40 -4.73 1.90 13.47
CA ASP A 40 -4.17 2.86 14.43
C ASP A 40 -2.72 3.22 14.08
N LYS A 41 -2.32 4.45 14.39
CA LYS A 41 -0.99 4.99 14.09
C LYS A 41 0.07 4.56 15.09
N TYR A 42 -0.33 4.11 16.28
CA TYR A 42 0.56 3.81 17.41
C TYR A 42 0.65 2.31 17.70
N SER A 43 -0.30 1.51 17.22
CA SER A 43 -0.22 0.06 17.28
C SER A 43 0.97 -0.47 16.47
N ASN A 44 1.61 -1.53 16.95
CA ASN A 44 2.67 -2.22 16.22
C ASN A 44 2.23 -2.65 14.83
N LYS A 45 3.12 -2.43 13.85
CA LYS A 45 2.89 -2.74 12.44
C LYS A 45 4.02 -3.59 11.90
N ASN A 46 3.63 -4.53 11.06
CA ASN A 46 4.54 -5.36 10.29
C ASN A 46 4.46 -4.94 8.82
N VAL A 47 4.95 -3.73 8.54
CA VAL A 47 5.11 -3.25 7.17
C VAL A 47 6.47 -3.66 6.65
N ILE A 48 6.49 -4.31 5.49
CA ILE A 48 7.70 -4.90 4.90
C ILE A 48 7.92 -4.26 3.52
N PRO A 49 9.16 -3.89 3.16
CA PRO A 49 9.52 -3.53 1.80
C PRO A 49 9.09 -4.61 0.79
N ILE A 50 8.46 -4.23 -0.33
CA ILE A 50 7.96 -5.20 -1.32
C ILE A 50 9.10 -5.97 -1.99
N ASP A 51 10.28 -5.35 -2.16
CA ASP A 51 11.47 -5.97 -2.74
C ASP A 51 12.01 -7.16 -1.93
N LYS A 52 11.69 -7.23 -0.63
CA LYS A 52 12.04 -8.35 0.26
C LYS A 52 11.08 -9.54 0.18
N LEU A 53 10.01 -9.43 -0.60
CA LEU A 53 8.97 -10.46 -0.72
C LEU A 53 9.03 -11.10 -2.11
N SER A 54 9.73 -12.25 -2.19
CA SER A 54 10.01 -12.94 -3.45
C SER A 54 8.74 -13.38 -4.21
N GLU A 55 7.69 -13.67 -3.44
CA GLU A 55 6.35 -14.05 -3.88
C GLU A 55 5.64 -12.90 -4.61
N PHE A 56 6.04 -11.66 -4.31
CA PHE A 56 5.47 -10.45 -4.88
C PHE A 56 6.36 -9.77 -5.91
N LYS A 57 7.43 -10.45 -6.35
CA LYS A 57 8.35 -9.94 -7.38
C LYS A 57 7.64 -9.45 -8.66
N ASN A 58 6.50 -10.05 -8.99
CA ASN A 58 5.70 -9.71 -10.17
C ASN A 58 4.59 -8.69 -9.89
N LEU A 59 4.25 -8.39 -8.63
CA LEU A 59 3.13 -7.49 -8.33
C LEU A 59 3.42 -6.06 -8.78
N LYS A 60 4.67 -5.61 -8.67
CA LYS A 60 5.06 -4.31 -9.22
C LYS A 60 4.84 -4.27 -10.74
N LEU A 61 5.26 -5.30 -11.47
CA LEU A 61 5.05 -5.38 -12.92
C LEU A 61 3.56 -5.37 -13.29
N LEU A 62 2.73 -6.11 -12.55
CA LEU A 62 1.28 -6.10 -12.77
C LEU A 62 0.66 -4.73 -12.50
N TYR A 63 1.08 -4.07 -11.42
CA TYR A 63 0.67 -2.70 -11.11
C TYR A 63 1.06 -1.73 -12.22
N ASP A 64 2.33 -1.76 -12.66
CA ASP A 64 2.86 -0.87 -13.68
C ASP A 64 2.11 -1.04 -15.02
N VAL A 65 1.88 -2.29 -15.46
CA VAL A 65 1.13 -2.60 -16.69
C VAL A 65 -0.33 -2.17 -16.61
N LEU A 66 -1.00 -2.45 -15.49
CA LEU A 66 -2.41 -2.07 -15.31
C LEU A 66 -2.56 -0.54 -15.27
N TRP A 67 -1.64 0.15 -14.60
CA TRP A 67 -1.64 1.60 -14.52
C TRP A 67 -1.43 2.24 -15.90
N GLU A 68 -0.45 1.75 -16.67
CA GLU A 68 -0.22 2.21 -18.05
C GLU A 68 -1.44 1.96 -18.94
N TYR A 69 -2.08 0.79 -18.82
CA TYR A 69 -3.32 0.49 -19.53
C TYR A 69 -4.45 1.46 -19.17
N ILE A 70 -4.64 1.79 -17.89
CA ILE A 70 -5.64 2.77 -17.43
C ILE A 70 -5.36 4.16 -18.04
N GLN A 71 -4.11 4.61 -18.02
CA GLN A 71 -3.70 5.88 -18.63
C GLN A 71 -3.94 5.89 -20.15
N TYR A 72 -3.58 4.81 -20.84
CA TYR A 72 -3.79 4.65 -22.28
C TYR A 72 -5.28 4.65 -22.65
N THR A 73 -6.10 3.90 -21.92
CA THR A 73 -7.54 3.79 -22.17
C THR A 73 -8.33 4.98 -21.65
N ASN A 74 -7.68 5.91 -20.94
CA ASN A 74 -8.28 7.11 -20.34
C ASN A 74 -9.52 6.77 -19.51
N ILE A 75 -9.47 5.65 -18.78
CA ILE A 75 -10.49 5.29 -17.80
C ILE A 75 -10.39 6.33 -16.69
N LYS A 76 -11.24 7.35 -16.78
CA LYS A 76 -11.41 8.32 -15.71
C LYS A 76 -12.22 7.63 -14.62
N GLU A 77 -11.80 7.78 -13.37
CA GLU A 77 -12.65 7.44 -12.24
C GLU A 77 -14.02 8.09 -12.50
N GLY A 78 -15.05 7.26 -12.64
CA GLY A 78 -16.41 7.75 -12.75
C GLY A 78 -16.67 8.57 -11.51
N THR A 79 -17.02 9.84 -11.69
CA THR A 79 -17.71 10.57 -10.64
C THR A 79 -19.07 9.88 -10.53
N ASP A 80 -19.15 8.82 -9.73
CA ASP A 80 -20.43 8.34 -9.22
C ASP A 80 -20.94 9.49 -8.36
N ILE A 81 -21.73 10.35 -9.00
CA ILE A 81 -22.62 11.26 -8.30
C ILE A 81 -23.66 10.32 -7.73
N ASP A 82 -23.45 9.89 -6.49
CA ASP A 82 -24.47 9.19 -5.72
C ASP A 82 -25.75 10.03 -5.82
N GLY A 83 -26.72 9.49 -6.55
CA GLY A 83 -28.02 10.10 -6.75
C GLY A 83 -28.76 10.16 -5.42
N THR A 84 -28.59 11.26 -4.69
CA THR A 84 -29.57 11.76 -3.75
C THR A 84 -30.21 13.01 -4.36
N GLY A 85 -31.10 12.75 -5.33
CA GLY A 85 -32.20 13.64 -5.66
C GLY A 85 -33.42 13.33 -4.79
#